data_AF-A0A1H8AQP8-F1
#
_entry.id   AF-A0A1H8AQP8-F1
#
_cell.length_a   1.000
_cell.length_b   1.000
_cell.length_c   1.000
_cell.angle_alpha   90.00
_cell.angle_beta   90.00
_cell.angle_gamma   90.00
#
_symmetry.space_group_name_H-M   'P 1'
#
loop_
_entity.id
_entity.type
_entity.pdbx_description
1 polymer ?
#
loop_
_entity_poly.entity_id
_entity_poly.type
_entity_poly.pdbx_seq_one_letter_code
_entity_poly.pdbx_strand_id
1 'polypeptide(L)'
;MFTPRNILIAALSGVLGCIANALAIVALNAEAALMPLILSAGRAFWSVVFALALIPIFARLSGAAAWITGFVVLEALASLSAKLIWGAGAPWSFVLTVNGAYAVVAVGVYAVGREN
;
A
#
# COMPACT_ATOMS: atom_id res chain seq x y z
N MET A 1 1.97 13.57 -13.18
CA MET A 1 2.46 14.85 -12.62
C MET A 1 2.00 14.99 -11.17
N PHE A 2 2.79 15.63 -10.30
CA PHE A 2 2.38 15.94 -8.92
C PHE A 2 1.43 17.13 -8.92
N THR A 3 0.14 16.84 -9.00
CA THR A 3 -0.94 17.82 -8.84
C THR A 3 -1.57 17.63 -7.46
N PRO A 4 -2.18 18.67 -6.85
CA PRO A 4 -2.89 18.53 -5.57
C PRO A 4 -3.91 17.39 -5.59
N ARG A 5 -4.62 17.21 -6.72
CA ARG A 5 -5.57 16.11 -6.91
C ARG A 5 -4.89 14.74 -6.87
N ASN A 6 -3.82 14.53 -7.65
CA ASN A 6 -3.10 13.25 -7.67
C ASN A 6 -2.43 12.93 -6.33
N ILE A 7 -1.98 13.95 -5.59
CA ILE A 7 -1.46 13.79 -4.23
C ILE A 7 -2.58 13.33 -3.29
N LEU A 8 -3.75 13.96 -3.34
CA LEU A 8 -4.90 13.57 -2.53
C LEU A 8 -5.34 12.12 -2.82
N ILE A 9 -5.39 11.74 -4.10
CA ILE A 9 -5.76 10.37 -4.50
C ILE A 9 -4.70 9.37 -4.04
N ALA A 10 -3.41 9.69 -4.15
CA ALA A 10 -2.34 8.84 -3.62
C ALA A 10 -2.46 8.66 -2.10
N ALA A 11 -2.78 9.73 -1.37
CA ALA A 11 -3.03 9.66 0.07
C ALA A 11 -4.23 8.77 0.41
N LEU A 12 -5.36 8.94 -0.28
CA LEU A 12 -6.54 8.08 -0.11
C LEU A 12 -6.22 6.61 -0.44
N SER A 13 -5.43 6.38 -1.49
CA SER A 13 -4.98 5.04 -1.89
C SER A 13 -4.13 4.39 -0.80
N GLY A 14 -3.22 5.15 -0.19
CA GLY A 14 -2.41 4.68 0.94
C GLY A 14 -3.26 4.34 2.17
N VAL A 15 -4.24 5.18 2.51
CA VAL A 15 -5.16 4.91 3.64
C VAL A 15 -6.00 3.67 3.40
N LEU A 16 -6.64 3.56 2.23
CA LEU A 16 -7.46 2.39 1.88
C LEU A 16 -6.61 1.12 1.77
N GLY A 17 -5.40 1.22 1.22
CA GLY A 17 -4.44 0.12 1.25
C GLY A 17 -4.08 -0.30 2.67
N CYS A 18 -3.86 0.65 3.59
CA CYS A 18 -3.54 0.35 5.00
C CYS A 18 -4.69 -0.40 5.69
N ILE A 19 -5.93 -0.02 5.39
CA ILE A 19 -7.13 -0.72 5.87
C ILE A 19 -7.17 -2.14 5.30
N ALA A 20 -6.93 -2.32 3.99
CA ALA A 20 -6.88 -3.63 3.36
C ALA A 20 -5.78 -4.54 3.96
N ASN A 21 -4.61 -3.97 4.25
CA ASN A 21 -3.53 -4.67 4.95
C ASN A 21 -3.97 -5.13 6.34
N ALA A 22 -4.59 -4.25 7.12
CA ALA A 22 -5.05 -4.57 8.47
C ALA A 22 -6.13 -5.67 8.43
N LEU A 23 -7.06 -5.60 7.49
CA LEU A 23 -8.04 -6.65 7.26
C LEU A 23 -7.39 -7.98 6.89
N ALA A 24 -6.39 -7.98 6.01
CA ALA A 24 -5.65 -9.17 5.64
C ALA A 24 -4.88 -9.78 6.83
N ILE A 25 -4.28 -8.95 7.68
CA ILE A 25 -3.63 -9.40 8.92
C ILE A 25 -4.63 -10.11 9.83
N VAL A 26 -5.80 -9.50 10.08
CA VAL A 26 -6.81 -10.07 10.97
C VAL A 26 -7.42 -11.35 10.37
N ALA A 27 -7.63 -11.39 9.07
CA ALA A 27 -8.13 -12.58 8.38
C ALA A 27 -7.16 -13.78 8.48
N LEU A 28 -5.85 -13.51 8.54
CA LEU A 28 -4.81 -14.54 8.62
C LEU A 28 -4.28 -14.78 10.04
N ASN A 29 -4.62 -13.91 10.99
CA ASN A 29 -4.24 -14.00 12.39
C ASN A 29 -5.42 -13.56 13.27
N ALA A 30 -6.17 -14.54 13.76
CA ALA A 30 -7.39 -14.34 14.53
C ALA A 30 -7.17 -13.62 15.88
N GLU A 31 -5.94 -13.57 16.39
CA GLU A 31 -5.61 -12.86 17.64
C GLU A 31 -5.36 -11.36 17.43
N ALA A 32 -5.19 -10.93 16.18
CA ALA A 32 -4.92 -9.53 15.87
C ALA A 32 -6.18 -8.66 16.02
N ALA A 33 -6.08 -7.59 16.81
CA ALA A 33 -7.15 -6.61 16.92
C ALA A 33 -7.13 -5.62 15.73
N LEU A 34 -8.24 -5.52 15.00
CA LEU A 34 -8.35 -4.69 13.79
C LEU A 34 -8.14 -3.19 14.07
N MET A 35 -8.81 -2.65 15.09
CA MET A 35 -8.83 -1.20 15.30
C MET A 35 -7.48 -0.59 15.64
N PRO A 36 -6.65 -1.21 16.51
CA PRO A 36 -5.28 -0.76 16.72
C PRO A 36 -4.42 -0.74 15.44
N LEU A 37 -4.65 -1.68 14.51
CA LEU A 37 -3.89 -1.74 13.25
C LEU A 37 -4.26 -0.62 12.28
N ILE A 38 -5.55 -0.27 12.20
CA ILE A 38 -6.05 0.80 11.33
C ILE A 38 -5.71 2.18 11.91
N LEU A 39 -5.88 2.35 13.22
CA LEU A 39 -5.67 3.63 13.91
C LEU A 39 -4.19 3.92 14.22
N SER A 40 -3.28 3.00 13.86
CA SER A 40 -1.85 3.21 14.00
C SER A 40 -1.37 4.32 13.05
N ALA A 41 -1.09 5.50 13.63
CA ALA A 41 -0.61 6.66 12.89
C ALA A 41 0.66 6.35 12.06
N GLY A 42 1.57 5.55 12.62
CA GLY A 42 2.78 5.13 11.91
C GLY A 42 2.46 4.28 10.67
N ARG A 43 1.56 3.30 10.78
CA ARG A 43 1.15 2.45 9.65
C ARG A 43 0.46 3.26 8.56
N ALA A 44 -0.46 4.15 8.95
CA ALA A 44 -1.15 5.02 8.01
C ALA A 44 -0.19 5.99 7.30
N PHE A 45 0.72 6.61 8.04
CA PHE A 45 1.73 7.54 7.50
C PHE A 45 2.59 6.86 6.43
N TRP A 46 3.21 5.72 6.75
CA TRP A 46 4.08 5.03 5.80
C TRP A 46 3.31 4.47 4.61
N SER A 47 2.06 4.03 4.81
CA SER A 47 1.19 3.60 3.72
C SER A 47 0.89 4.72 2.73
N VAL A 48 0.71 5.95 3.20
CA VAL A 48 0.57 7.14 2.35
C VAL A 48 1.88 7.44 1.63
N VAL A 49 3.00 7.47 2.36
CA VAL A 49 4.33 7.74 1.78
C VAL A 49 4.67 6.78 0.65
N PHE A 50 4.41 5.47 0.83
CA PHE A 50 4.64 4.49 -0.23
C PHE A 50 3.72 4.70 -1.42
N ALA A 51 2.43 5.01 -1.18
CA ALA A 51 1.46 5.27 -2.25
C ALA A 51 1.83 6.49 -3.12
N LEU A 52 2.63 7.44 -2.61
CA LEU A 52 3.15 8.55 -3.44
C LEU A 52 4.03 8.06 -4.60
N ALA A 53 4.64 6.87 -4.51
CA ALA A 53 5.39 6.27 -5.60
C ALA A 53 4.53 5.97 -6.84
N LEU A 54 3.20 5.86 -6.68
CA LEU A 54 2.28 5.66 -7.81
C LEU A 54 2.23 6.86 -8.76
N ILE A 55 2.45 8.08 -8.25
CA ILE A 55 2.42 9.30 -9.05
C ILE A 55 3.47 9.27 -10.18
N PRO A 56 4.78 9.05 -9.90
CA PRO A 56 5.78 8.95 -10.96
C PRO A 56 5.65 7.70 -11.84
N ILE A 57 5.07 6.60 -11.34
CA ILE A 57 4.86 5.35 -12.09
C ILE A 57 3.81 5.55 -13.18
N PHE A 58 2.60 5.99 -12.79
CA PHE A 58 1.50 6.23 -13.73
C PHE A 58 1.69 7.48 -14.59
N ALA A 59 2.66 8.35 -14.26
CA ALA A 59 3.07 9.42 -15.15
C ALA A 59 3.98 8.95 -16.30
N ARG A 60 4.60 7.77 -16.20
CA ARG A 60 5.58 7.26 -17.18
C ARG A 60 5.12 6.00 -17.90
N LEU A 61 4.22 5.24 -17.29
CA LEU A 61 3.72 3.97 -17.80
C LEU A 61 2.20 4.04 -17.98
N SER A 62 1.67 3.21 -18.86
CA SER A 62 0.24 3.10 -19.14
C SER A 62 -0.26 1.65 -19.04
N GLY A 63 -1.58 1.49 -18.91
CA GLY A 63 -2.25 0.20 -18.92
C GLY A 63 -1.70 -0.81 -17.91
N ALA A 64 -1.50 -2.05 -18.36
CA ALA A 64 -1.03 -3.15 -17.51
C ALA A 64 0.38 -2.91 -16.95
N ALA A 65 1.27 -2.25 -17.70
CA ALA A 65 2.64 -1.99 -17.26
C ALA A 65 2.67 -1.09 -16.01
N ALA A 66 1.84 -0.05 -15.96
CA ALA A 66 1.72 0.82 -14.78
C ALA A 66 1.18 0.07 -13.57
N TRP A 67 0.18 -0.78 -13.77
CA TRP A 67 -0.41 -1.62 -12.72
C TRP A 67 0.59 -2.60 -12.12
N ILE A 68 1.25 -3.40 -12.97
CA ILE A 68 2.24 -4.39 -12.53
C ILE A 68 3.39 -3.70 -11.81
N THR A 69 3.92 -2.61 -12.38
CA THR A 69 5.01 -1.86 -11.76
C THR A 69 4.59 -1.27 -10.42
N GLY A 70 3.39 -0.67 -10.35
CA GLY A 70 2.84 -0.14 -9.11
C GLY A 70 2.72 -1.21 -8.02
N PHE A 71 2.17 -2.37 -8.38
CA PHE A 71 2.03 -3.50 -7.47
C PHE A 71 3.40 -3.96 -6.93
N VAL A 72 4.33 -4.28 -7.83
CA VAL A 72 5.67 -4.77 -7.46
C VAL A 72 6.42 -3.76 -6.59
N VAL A 73 6.37 -2.46 -6.95
CA VAL A 73 7.05 -1.41 -6.18
C VAL A 73 6.44 -1.28 -4.78
N LEU A 74 5.12 -1.20 -4.67
CA LEU A 74 4.45 -1.05 -3.38
C LEU A 74 4.62 -2.28 -2.48
N GLU A 75 4.50 -3.48 -3.05
CA GLU A 75 4.72 -4.73 -2.32
C GLU A 75 6.15 -4.80 -1.78
N ALA A 76 7.14 -4.49 -2.63
CA ALA A 76 8.55 -4.46 -2.24
C ALA A 76 8.81 -3.41 -1.16
N LEU A 77 8.35 -2.16 -1.34
CA LEU A 77 8.53 -1.09 -0.35
C LEU A 77 7.92 -1.46 1.00
N ALA A 78 6.67 -1.93 1.01
CA ALA A 78 5.98 -2.30 2.24
C ALA A 78 6.63 -3.51 2.92
N SER A 79 7.01 -4.54 2.17
CA SER A 79 7.58 -5.78 2.72
C SER A 79 9.00 -5.62 3.21
N LEU A 80 9.85 -4.93 2.44
CA LEU A 80 11.21 -4.61 2.87
C LEU A 80 11.20 -3.68 4.08
N SER A 81 10.33 -2.68 4.10
CA SER A 81 10.17 -1.81 5.28
C SER A 81 9.75 -2.59 6.51
N ALA A 82 8.72 -3.43 6.40
CA ALA A 82 8.25 -4.27 7.50
C ALA A 82 9.36 -5.15 8.07
N LYS A 83 10.20 -5.75 7.20
CA LYS A 83 11.27 -6.67 7.60
C LYS A 83 12.52 -5.99 8.12
N LEU A 84 13.00 -4.98 7.42
CA LEU A 84 14.33 -4.39 7.64
C LEU A 84 14.30 -3.17 8.55
N ILE A 85 13.18 -2.43 8.59
CA ILE A 85 13.05 -1.20 9.37
C ILE A 85 12.26 -1.47 10.66
N TRP A 86 11.13 -2.16 10.55
CA TRP A 86 10.21 -2.38 11.67
C TRP A 86 10.41 -3.73 12.38
N GLY A 87 11.31 -4.58 11.88
CA GLY A 87 11.68 -5.83 12.54
C GLY A 87 10.54 -6.85 12.62
N ALA A 88 9.63 -6.90 11.63
CA ALA A 88 8.50 -7.82 11.64
C ALA A 88 8.95 -9.30 11.69
N GLY A 89 8.68 -9.96 12.82
CA GLY A 89 9.05 -11.35 13.08
C GLY A 89 8.24 -12.42 12.31
N ALA A 90 7.18 -12.02 11.60
CA ALA A 90 6.34 -12.96 10.83
C ALA A 90 7.08 -13.58 9.63
N PRO A 91 6.74 -14.78 9.16
CA PRO A 91 7.34 -15.36 7.95
C PRO A 91 7.22 -14.46 6.72
N TRP A 92 8.16 -14.56 5.77
CA TRP A 92 8.12 -13.76 4.54
C TRP A 92 6.83 -13.95 3.74
N SER A 93 6.33 -15.18 3.65
CA SER A 93 5.05 -15.48 2.97
C SER A 93 3.88 -14.71 3.56
N PHE A 94 3.81 -14.59 4.89
CA PHE A 94 2.79 -13.80 5.58
C PHE A 94 2.92 -12.32 5.24
N VAL A 95 4.13 -11.77 5.33
CA VAL A 95 4.41 -10.35 5.05
C VAL A 95 4.08 -9.98 3.61
N LEU A 96 4.51 -10.79 2.64
CA LEU A 96 4.23 -10.59 1.22
C LEU A 96 2.73 -10.67 0.93
N THR A 97 2.01 -11.58 1.58
CA THR A 97 0.55 -11.72 1.38
C THR A 97 -0.22 -10.48 1.85
N VAL A 98 0.02 -10.03 3.10
CA VAL A 98 -0.72 -8.88 3.64
C VAL A 98 -0.34 -7.57 2.94
N ASN A 99 0.94 -7.42 2.55
CA ASN A 99 1.39 -6.26 1.79
C ASN A 99 1.00 -6.34 0.30
N GLY A 100 0.78 -7.53 -0.23
CA GLY A 100 0.14 -7.72 -1.53
C GLY A 100 -1.28 -7.18 -1.53
N ALA A 101 -2.07 -7.45 -0.48
CA ALA A 101 -3.41 -6.88 -0.33
C ALA A 101 -3.38 -5.34 -0.27
N TYR A 102 -2.41 -4.77 0.47
CA TYR A 102 -2.13 -3.33 0.44
C TYR A 102 -1.88 -2.82 -0.98
N ALA A 103 -0.93 -3.45 -1.69
CA ALA A 103 -0.50 -3.01 -3.01
C ALA A 103 -1.65 -3.10 -4.03
N VAL A 104 -2.44 -4.17 -4.03
CA VAL A 104 -3.61 -4.31 -4.91
C VAL A 104 -4.60 -3.18 -4.70
N VAL A 105 -5.00 -2.91 -3.46
CA VAL A 105 -5.98 -1.87 -3.16
C VAL A 105 -5.43 -0.48 -3.46
N ALA A 106 -4.19 -0.19 -3.05
CA ALA A 106 -3.57 1.12 -3.28
C ALA A 106 -3.41 1.41 -4.78
N VAL A 107 -2.89 0.46 -5.57
CA VAL A 107 -2.77 0.62 -7.03
C VAL A 107 -4.15 0.81 -7.66
N GLY A 108 -5.14 0.00 -7.26
CA GLY A 108 -6.48 0.07 -7.83
C GLY A 108 -7.20 1.37 -7.57
N VAL A 109 -7.20 1.85 -6.33
CA VAL A 109 -7.78 3.15 -5.97
C VAL A 109 -7.11 4.27 -6.76
N TYR A 110 -5.78 4.25 -6.86
CA TYR A 110 -5.04 5.28 -7.58
C TYR A 110 -5.33 5.25 -9.08
N ALA A 111 -5.29 4.06 -9.68
CA ALA A 111 -5.49 3.87 -11.11
C ALA A 111 -6.88 4.33 -11.57
N VAL A 112 -7.91 4.13 -10.75
CA VAL A 112 -9.29 4.55 -11.02
C VAL A 112 -9.48 6.06 -10.76
N GLY A 113 -8.88 6.59 -9.70
CA GLY A 113 -9.12 7.97 -9.27
C GLY A 113 -8.33 9.04 -10.01
N ARG A 114 -7.13 8.69 -10.52
CA ARG A 114 -6.15 9.65 -11.07
C ARG A 114 -6.66 10.34 -12.34
N GLU A 115 -6.16 11.55 -12.56
CA GLU A 115 -6.23 12.20 -13.88
C GLU A 115 -5.21 11.57 -14.83
N ASN A 116 -5.58 11.50 -16.12
CA ASN A 116 -4.69 11.06 -17.20
C ASN A 116 -3.76 12.18 -17.63
#